data_AF-A0A5E7CXK6-F1
#
_entry.id   AF-A0A5E7CXK6-F1
#
_cell.length_a   1.000
_cell.length_b   1.000
_cell.length_c   1.000
_cell.angle_alpha   90.00
_cell.angle_beta   90.00
_cell.angle_gamma   90.00
#
_symmetry.space_group_name_H-M   'P 1'
#
loop_
_entity.id
_entity.type
_entity.pdbx_description
1 polymer ?
#
loop_
_entity_poly.entity_id
_entity_poly.type
_entity_poly.pdbx_seq_one_letter_code
_entity_poly.pdbx_strand_id
1 'polypeptide(L)'
;MEWLSVREVHISGGIRVLSYDRSCNFLYPGDMTGEKTTIEIQKYSSLFSDIKNLGLEVIGCDFFTGSHSEAPPEWRSKSSGWLTWDQGRDWSFIAHGAFIKGDSKLYDIATRISHQLRGCEWRVRQLSESYMDQLNAKLKSGDFKSDQRFLDGFTGLCYLAAQTFLVDACTLRDYLIEFYWHVKPTGAKNITSIGSLLKHWEKTPPLDPHGVKIQEISSQGNWLDILGSYRNLIIHAAPLATAGATLYAITGTVQLSNSVYLPFVKLPLPSDPGKLKADRTSGKHFDDPSLRRARFHNIIGSTEAVSALDSLTYANSCLEKLSIWAASLAELSPVEAEIPVIVPIAGSLKIT
;
A
#
# COMPACT_ATOMS: atom_id res chain seq x y z
N MET A 1 35.93 3.02 -6.37
CA MET A 1 34.87 2.34 -5.59
C MET A 1 33.59 2.61 -6.36
N GLU A 2 33.08 1.64 -7.10
CA GLU A 2 31.82 1.79 -7.87
C GLU A 2 30.69 2.00 -6.87
N TRP A 3 30.06 3.17 -6.92
CA TRP A 3 28.85 3.45 -6.15
C TRP A 3 27.73 2.61 -6.75
N LEU A 4 27.56 1.40 -6.20
CA LEU A 4 26.29 0.69 -6.28
C LEU A 4 25.32 1.51 -5.40
N SER A 5 24.15 1.87 -5.92
CA SER A 5 23.23 2.80 -5.23
C SER A 5 23.02 2.42 -3.77
N VAL A 6 23.01 3.42 -2.88
CA VAL A 6 22.64 3.20 -1.48
C VAL A 6 21.18 2.79 -1.44
N ARG A 7 20.88 1.79 -0.62
CA ARG A 7 19.54 1.21 -0.49
C ARG A 7 19.09 1.24 0.95
N GLU A 8 17.91 1.80 1.18
CA GLU A 8 17.19 1.62 2.44
C GLU A 8 16.02 0.68 2.20
N VAL A 9 16.11 -0.52 2.77
CA VAL A 9 15.04 -1.52 2.66
C VAL A 9 14.10 -1.35 3.83
N HIS A 10 12.83 -1.19 3.50
CA HIS A 10 11.74 -1.06 4.46
C HIS A 10 11.21 -2.45 4.78
N ILE A 11 11.20 -2.79 6.06
CA ILE A 11 10.74 -4.07 6.58
C ILE A 11 9.40 -3.87 7.29
N SER A 12 8.59 -4.93 7.35
CA SER A 12 7.34 -4.91 8.10
C SER A 12 7.59 -4.52 9.55
N GLY A 13 6.59 -3.85 10.15
CA GLY A 13 6.63 -3.47 11.55
C GLY A 13 7.58 -2.32 11.93
N GLY A 14 8.11 -1.58 10.95
CA GLY A 14 8.87 -0.34 11.18
C GLY A 14 10.40 -0.49 11.15
N ILE A 15 10.91 -1.68 10.88
CA ILE A 15 12.35 -1.97 10.80
C ILE A 15 12.93 -1.48 9.46
N ARG A 16 14.23 -1.18 9.43
CA ARG A 16 15.02 -0.83 8.25
C ARG A 16 16.25 -1.71 8.12
N VAL A 17 16.63 -1.96 6.87
CA VAL A 17 17.97 -2.41 6.51
C VAL A 17 18.65 -1.31 5.69
N LEU A 18 19.71 -0.74 6.25
CA LEU A 18 20.52 0.30 5.62
C LEU A 18 21.71 -0.37 4.92
N SER A 19 21.75 -0.32 3.59
CA SER A 19 22.78 -0.92 2.75
C SER A 19 23.52 0.16 1.97
N TYR A 20 24.66 0.60 2.52
CA TYR A 20 25.47 1.68 1.92
C TYR A 20 26.51 1.15 0.93
N ASP A 21 27.12 0.00 1.23
CA ASP A 21 28.04 -0.71 0.35
C ASP A 21 28.07 -2.22 0.66
N ARG A 22 28.95 -2.99 -0.01
CA ARG A 22 29.07 -4.45 0.19
C ARG A 22 29.43 -4.83 1.63
N SER A 23 30.13 -3.98 2.37
CA SER A 23 30.67 -4.24 3.70
C SER A 23 29.87 -3.60 4.84
N CYS A 24 29.02 -2.62 4.52
CA CYS A 24 28.31 -1.81 5.51
C CYS A 24 26.80 -1.96 5.35
N ASN A 25 26.25 -2.98 6.01
CA ASN A 25 24.82 -3.25 6.08
C ASN A 25 24.37 -3.29 7.54
N PHE A 26 23.29 -2.59 7.88
CA PHE A 26 22.81 -2.45 9.25
C PHE A 26 21.31 -2.68 9.34
N LEU A 27 20.87 -3.37 10.38
CA LEU A 27 19.49 -3.31 10.87
C LEU A 27 19.29 -2.08 11.75
N TYR A 28 18.13 -1.45 11.61
CA TYR A 28 17.72 -0.34 12.46
C TYR A 28 16.19 -0.35 12.69
N PRO A 29 15.72 -0.42 13.95
CA PRO A 29 16.50 -0.79 15.13
C PRO A 29 17.07 -2.21 14.96
N GLY A 30 18.27 -2.43 15.47
CA GLY A 30 19.01 -3.68 15.40
C GLY A 30 18.87 -4.56 16.64
N ASP A 31 18.26 -4.05 17.71
CA ASP A 31 17.92 -4.75 18.93
C ASP A 31 16.83 -4.00 19.73
N MET A 32 16.57 -4.44 20.96
CA MET A 32 15.58 -3.85 21.88
C MET A 32 16.00 -2.49 22.46
N THR A 33 17.24 -2.07 22.28
CA THR A 33 17.75 -0.77 22.75
C THR A 33 17.54 0.34 21.72
N GLY A 34 17.26 -0.03 20.46
CA GLY A 34 17.12 0.91 19.35
C GLY A 34 18.43 1.22 18.63
N GLU A 35 19.52 0.58 19.02
CA GLU A 35 20.83 0.74 18.37
C GLU A 35 20.91 -0.01 17.04
N LYS A 36 21.89 0.34 16.20
CA LYS A 36 22.12 -0.34 14.92
C LYS A 36 22.89 -1.64 15.12
N THR A 37 22.52 -2.68 14.38
CA THR A 37 23.22 -3.98 14.39
C THR A 37 23.71 -4.31 12.98
N THR A 38 24.99 -4.64 12.85
CA THR A 38 25.57 -5.07 11.57
C THR A 38 24.95 -6.40 11.12
N ILE A 39 24.64 -6.50 9.84
CA ILE A 39 24.23 -7.76 9.22
C ILE A 39 25.14 -8.14 8.05
N GLU A 40 25.26 -9.44 7.81
CA GLU A 40 26.00 -9.96 6.67
C GLU A 40 25.08 -10.05 5.45
N ILE A 41 25.47 -9.39 4.36
CA ILE A 41 24.83 -9.50 3.06
C ILE A 41 25.88 -10.03 2.09
N GLN A 42 25.63 -11.17 1.47
CA GLN A 42 26.65 -11.88 0.70
C GLN A 42 27.07 -11.10 -0.55
N LYS A 43 26.09 -10.56 -1.28
CA LYS A 43 26.29 -9.81 -2.52
C LYS A 43 25.22 -8.74 -2.68
N TYR A 44 25.52 -7.71 -3.47
CA TYR A 44 24.57 -6.63 -3.76
C TYR A 44 23.22 -7.16 -4.29
N SER A 45 23.24 -8.17 -5.15
CA SER A 45 22.05 -8.79 -5.74
C SER A 45 21.26 -9.70 -4.79
N SER A 46 21.88 -10.18 -3.70
CA SER A 46 21.24 -11.09 -2.75
C SER A 46 20.56 -10.36 -1.58
N LEU A 47 20.64 -9.02 -1.51
CA LEU A 47 20.11 -8.23 -0.39
C LEU A 47 18.70 -8.67 0.04
N PHE A 48 17.74 -8.71 -0.88
CA PHE A 48 16.35 -9.05 -0.55
C PHE A 48 16.16 -10.53 -0.16
N SER A 49 16.92 -11.45 -0.78
CA SER A 49 16.87 -12.87 -0.40
C SER A 49 17.52 -13.11 0.96
N ASP A 50 18.63 -12.43 1.25
CA ASP A 50 19.35 -12.54 2.51
C ASP A 50 18.49 -12.01 3.67
N ILE A 51 17.82 -10.86 3.48
CA ILE A 51 16.84 -10.32 4.43
C ILE A 51 15.70 -11.31 4.68
N LYS A 52 15.16 -11.92 3.62
CA LYS A 52 14.11 -12.94 3.76
C LYS A 52 14.58 -14.18 4.52
N ASN A 53 15.84 -14.59 4.32
CA ASN A 53 16.45 -15.71 5.03
C ASN A 53 16.68 -15.42 6.52
N LEU A 54 16.71 -14.13 6.93
CA LEU A 54 16.69 -13.72 8.34
C LEU A 54 15.30 -13.82 8.98
N GLY A 55 14.26 -14.15 8.20
CA GLY A 55 12.86 -14.21 8.67
C GLY A 55 12.13 -12.88 8.57
N LEU A 56 12.66 -11.90 7.83
CA LEU A 56 12.09 -10.56 7.71
C LEU A 56 11.29 -10.40 6.40
N GLU A 57 10.14 -9.73 6.50
CA GLU A 57 9.27 -9.42 5.37
C GLU A 57 9.61 -8.03 4.81
N VAL A 58 10.00 -7.99 3.54
CA VAL A 58 10.33 -6.75 2.83
C VAL A 58 9.05 -6.09 2.32
N ILE A 59 8.87 -4.81 2.66
CA ILE A 59 7.77 -3.96 2.17
C ILE A 59 8.18 -3.19 0.92
N GLY A 60 9.42 -2.71 0.84
CA GLY A 60 9.92 -1.97 -0.31
C GLY A 60 11.34 -1.46 -0.10
N CYS A 61 11.84 -0.69 -1.05
CA CYS A 61 13.21 -0.19 -1.03
C CYS A 61 13.26 1.23 -1.61
N ASP A 62 13.93 2.13 -0.89
CA ASP A 62 14.43 3.39 -1.43
C ASP A 62 15.77 3.13 -2.12
N PHE A 63 15.90 3.55 -3.38
CA PHE A 63 17.14 3.55 -4.14
C PHE A 63 17.63 5.00 -4.27
N PHE A 64 18.75 5.31 -3.62
CA PHE A 64 19.35 6.63 -3.69
C PHE A 64 20.36 6.67 -4.84
N THR A 65 20.12 7.57 -5.79
CA THR A 65 21.03 7.85 -6.91
C THR A 65 21.61 9.25 -6.74
N GLY A 66 22.94 9.41 -6.81
CA GLY A 66 23.62 10.69 -6.58
C GLY A 66 23.94 11.00 -5.10
N SER A 67 24.35 12.24 -4.83
CA SER A 67 24.53 12.74 -3.45
C SER A 67 23.17 12.81 -2.76
N HIS A 68 23.06 12.19 -1.57
CA HIS A 68 21.80 11.96 -0.83
C HIS A 68 20.94 13.21 -0.54
N SER A 69 21.42 14.41 -0.84
CA SER A 69 20.76 15.68 -0.52
C SER A 69 20.02 16.35 -1.68
N GLU A 70 20.15 15.88 -2.93
CA GLU A 70 19.70 16.67 -4.09
C GLU A 70 18.46 16.12 -4.81
N ALA A 71 18.13 14.84 -4.63
CA ALA A 71 16.99 14.21 -5.28
C ALA A 71 16.23 13.28 -4.32
N PRO A 72 14.90 13.17 -4.44
CA PRO A 72 14.15 12.14 -3.72
C PRO A 72 14.65 10.75 -4.12
N PRO A 73 14.59 9.76 -3.21
CA PRO A 73 14.90 8.38 -3.56
C PRO A 73 13.94 7.88 -4.64
N GLU A 74 14.39 6.91 -5.42
CA GLU A 74 13.47 6.11 -6.22
C GLU A 74 12.94 4.97 -5.34
N TRP A 75 11.69 5.09 -4.91
CA TRP A 75 11.04 4.04 -4.14
C TRP A 75 10.44 2.97 -5.05
N ARG A 76 10.53 1.73 -4.59
CA ARG A 76 9.81 0.61 -5.19
C ARG A 76 9.21 -0.27 -4.09
N SER A 77 7.90 -0.49 -4.15
CA SER A 77 7.22 -1.44 -3.27
C SER A 77 7.60 -2.87 -3.67
N LYS A 78 7.89 -3.71 -2.68
CA LYS A 78 8.28 -5.10 -2.91
C LYS A 78 7.05 -5.99 -3.02
N SER A 79 6.95 -6.64 -4.17
CA SER A 79 5.96 -7.67 -4.49
C SER A 79 6.67 -8.83 -5.22
N SER A 80 5.98 -9.54 -6.12
CA SER A 80 6.58 -10.39 -7.15
C SER A 80 7.47 -9.58 -8.12
N GLY A 81 8.70 -9.27 -7.68
CA GLY A 81 9.60 -8.35 -8.38
C GLY A 81 9.39 -6.90 -7.95
N TRP A 82 9.24 -5.99 -8.92
CA TRP A 82 8.94 -4.56 -8.77
C TRP A 82 7.64 -4.20 -9.52
N LEU A 83 6.64 -5.08 -9.42
CA LEU A 83 5.49 -5.08 -10.32
C LEU A 83 4.74 -3.74 -10.34
N THR A 84 4.57 -3.08 -9.20
CA THR A 84 3.86 -1.79 -9.15
C THR A 84 4.58 -0.72 -9.96
N TRP A 85 5.90 -0.62 -9.79
CA TRP A 85 6.74 0.29 -10.54
C TRP A 85 6.72 -0.03 -12.04
N ASP A 86 6.84 -1.31 -12.41
CA ASP A 86 6.77 -1.77 -13.80
C ASP A 86 5.40 -1.41 -14.41
N GLN A 87 4.29 -1.68 -13.72
CA GLN A 87 2.96 -1.32 -14.18
C GLN A 87 2.76 0.19 -14.28
N GLY A 88 3.28 0.98 -13.34
CA GLY A 88 3.26 2.44 -13.44
C GLY A 88 3.91 2.93 -14.74
N ARG A 89 5.02 2.31 -15.15
CA ARG A 89 5.69 2.57 -16.43
C ARG A 89 4.88 2.05 -17.61
N ASP A 90 4.45 0.80 -17.60
CA ASP A 90 3.77 0.17 -18.74
C ASP A 90 2.45 0.91 -19.08
N TRP A 91 1.70 1.34 -18.07
CA TRP A 91 0.51 2.18 -18.27
C TRP A 91 0.83 3.57 -18.84
N SER A 92 2.02 4.13 -18.56
CA SER A 92 2.46 5.36 -19.22
C SER A 92 2.82 5.13 -20.69
N PHE A 93 3.27 3.93 -21.05
CA PHE A 93 3.54 3.56 -22.44
C PHE A 93 2.25 3.34 -23.23
N ILE A 94 1.23 2.75 -22.60
CA ILE A 94 -0.13 2.68 -23.17
C ILE A 94 -0.69 4.09 -23.41
N ALA A 95 -0.53 5.00 -22.44
CA ALA A 95 -0.93 6.38 -22.62
C ALA A 95 -0.24 7.02 -23.83
N HIS A 96 1.09 6.83 -23.97
CA HIS A 96 1.82 7.36 -25.11
C HIS A 96 1.35 6.77 -26.46
N GLY A 97 1.14 5.45 -26.54
CA GLY A 97 0.56 4.81 -27.72
C GLY A 97 -0.81 5.40 -28.07
N ALA A 98 -1.68 5.62 -27.08
CA ALA A 98 -2.98 6.26 -27.27
C ALA A 98 -2.85 7.70 -27.79
N PHE A 99 -1.89 8.46 -27.28
CA PHE A 99 -1.57 9.80 -27.77
C PHE A 99 -1.16 9.79 -29.25
N ILE A 100 -0.27 8.89 -29.67
CA ILE A 100 0.16 8.75 -31.06
C ILE A 100 -1.03 8.40 -31.98
N LYS A 101 -1.97 7.58 -31.50
CA LYS A 101 -3.18 7.20 -32.24
C LYS A 101 -4.30 8.26 -32.19
N GLY A 102 -4.12 9.34 -31.42
CA GLY A 102 -5.14 10.38 -31.26
C GLY A 102 -6.34 9.97 -30.38
N ASP A 103 -6.23 8.88 -29.60
CA ASP A 103 -7.26 8.47 -28.65
C ASP A 103 -7.10 9.24 -27.33
N SER A 104 -7.71 10.42 -27.27
CA SER A 104 -7.62 11.29 -26.09
C SER A 104 -8.23 10.68 -24.82
N LYS A 105 -9.23 9.80 -24.96
CA LYS A 105 -9.92 9.20 -23.81
C LYS A 105 -9.07 8.10 -23.20
N LEU A 106 -8.52 7.21 -24.04
CA LEU A 106 -7.60 6.18 -23.58
C LEU A 106 -6.33 6.79 -22.98
N TYR A 107 -5.80 7.84 -23.61
CA TYR A 107 -4.66 8.60 -23.07
C TYR A 107 -4.91 9.10 -21.65
N ASP A 108 -6.05 9.75 -21.41
CA ASP A 108 -6.42 10.28 -20.09
C ASP A 108 -6.54 9.16 -19.04
N ILE A 109 -7.29 8.09 -19.37
CA ILE A 109 -7.51 6.96 -18.46
C ILE A 109 -6.17 6.30 -18.11
N ALA A 110 -5.34 5.98 -19.10
CA ALA A 110 -4.05 5.32 -18.90
C ALA A 110 -3.07 6.19 -18.10
N THR A 111 -3.07 7.51 -18.34
CA THR A 111 -2.26 8.47 -17.56
C THR A 111 -2.70 8.50 -16.10
N ARG A 112 -4.00 8.50 -15.83
CA ARG A 112 -4.54 8.44 -14.46
C ARG A 112 -4.19 7.14 -13.75
N ILE A 113 -4.26 5.99 -14.43
CA ILE A 113 -3.85 4.70 -13.87
C ILE A 113 -2.35 4.70 -13.54
N SER A 114 -1.51 5.13 -14.48
CA SER A 114 -0.06 5.25 -14.30
C SER A 114 0.30 6.15 -13.10
N HIS A 115 -0.34 7.31 -13.01
CA HIS A 115 -0.15 8.23 -11.89
C HIS A 115 -0.60 7.60 -10.57
N GLN A 116 -1.78 7.00 -10.54
CA GLN A 116 -2.36 6.47 -9.31
C GLN A 116 -1.62 5.23 -8.80
N LEU A 117 -1.04 4.38 -9.66
CA LEU A 117 -0.13 3.31 -9.26
C LEU A 117 1.07 3.85 -8.48
N ARG A 118 1.76 4.87 -9.02
CA ARG A 118 2.89 5.53 -8.34
C ARG A 118 2.44 6.24 -7.05
N GLY A 119 1.27 6.87 -7.07
CA GLY A 119 0.66 7.49 -5.89
C GLY A 119 0.45 6.48 -4.77
N CYS A 120 -0.19 5.34 -5.06
CA CYS A 120 -0.38 4.26 -4.10
C CYS A 120 0.95 3.68 -3.61
N GLU A 121 1.96 3.55 -4.50
CA GLU A 121 3.31 3.11 -4.14
C GLU A 121 3.94 4.03 -3.08
N TRP A 122 3.85 5.35 -3.30
CA TRP A 122 4.30 6.32 -2.30
C TRP A 122 3.50 6.28 -1.00
N ARG A 123 2.19 6.01 -1.03
CA ARG A 123 1.40 5.87 0.20
C ARG A 123 1.86 4.68 1.06
N VAL A 124 2.28 3.57 0.43
CA VAL A 124 2.86 2.43 1.16
C VAL A 124 4.17 2.84 1.83
N ARG A 125 5.03 3.62 1.16
CA ARG A 125 6.24 4.16 1.79
C ARG A 125 5.93 5.07 2.96
N GLN A 126 5.03 6.04 2.80
CA GLN A 126 4.64 6.97 3.87
C GLN A 126 4.10 6.24 5.11
N LEU A 127 3.33 5.17 4.89
CA LEU A 127 2.87 4.30 5.96
C LEU A 127 4.05 3.58 6.62
N SER A 128 4.98 3.04 5.84
CA SER A 128 6.20 2.41 6.37
C SER A 128 7.11 3.36 7.15
N GLU A 129 7.21 4.62 6.73
CA GLU A 129 7.91 5.70 7.47
C GLU A 129 7.22 5.96 8.81
N SER A 130 5.89 6.08 8.81
CA SER A 130 5.12 6.30 10.03
C SER A 130 5.30 5.16 11.04
N TYR A 131 5.38 3.91 10.57
CA TYR A 131 5.69 2.75 11.42
C TYR A 131 7.08 2.85 12.06
N MET A 132 8.10 3.29 11.29
CA MET A 132 9.46 3.46 11.81
C MET A 132 9.51 4.56 12.86
N ASP A 133 8.85 5.69 12.63
CA ASP A 133 8.78 6.79 13.59
C ASP A 133 8.11 6.34 14.89
N GLN A 134 7.00 5.62 14.80
CA GLN A 134 6.30 5.07 15.95
C GLN A 134 7.16 4.05 16.72
N LEU A 135 7.79 3.10 16.02
CA LEU A 135 8.68 2.12 16.65
C LEU A 135 9.83 2.80 17.40
N ASN A 136 10.50 3.75 16.74
CA ASN A 136 11.61 4.49 17.34
C ASN A 136 11.16 5.33 18.54
N ALA A 137 10.01 5.97 18.47
CA ALA A 137 9.44 6.70 19.60
C ALA A 137 9.18 5.78 20.80
N LYS A 138 8.61 4.60 20.55
CA LYS A 138 8.29 3.60 21.57
C LYS A 138 9.53 2.92 22.17
N LEU A 139 10.63 2.81 21.43
CA LEU A 139 11.90 2.34 21.98
C LEU A 139 12.54 3.42 22.87
N LYS A 140 12.54 4.68 22.40
CA LYS A 140 13.11 5.82 23.12
C LYS A 140 12.38 6.18 24.42
N SER A 141 11.11 5.81 24.56
CA SER A 141 10.39 5.97 25.83
C SER A 141 10.88 5.02 26.92
N GLY A 142 11.66 3.98 26.60
CA GLY A 142 12.24 3.03 27.55
C GLY A 142 11.23 2.05 28.17
N ASP A 143 9.99 2.04 27.72
CA ASP A 143 8.89 1.24 28.25
C ASP A 143 8.39 0.16 27.26
N PHE A 144 9.23 -0.23 26.30
CA PHE A 144 8.91 -1.28 25.33
C PHE A 144 8.74 -2.64 26.03
N LYS A 145 7.61 -3.31 25.79
CA LYS A 145 7.34 -4.68 26.23
C LYS A 145 6.59 -5.41 25.13
N SER A 146 6.99 -6.62 24.75
CA SER A 146 6.27 -7.42 23.74
C SER A 146 4.79 -7.55 24.10
N ASP A 147 3.95 -7.54 23.06
CA ASP A 147 2.49 -7.71 23.13
C ASP A 147 1.77 -6.62 23.93
N GLN A 148 2.45 -5.49 24.17
CA GLN A 148 1.85 -4.32 24.81
C GLN A 148 1.06 -3.51 23.78
N ARG A 149 -0.22 -3.27 24.12
CA ARG A 149 -1.05 -2.26 23.47
C ARG A 149 -0.68 -0.87 23.96
N PHE A 150 -0.50 0.07 23.05
CA PHE A 150 -0.15 1.44 23.38
C PHE A 150 -0.76 2.46 22.41
N LEU A 151 -0.81 3.70 22.86
CA LEU A 151 -1.24 4.85 22.09
C LEU A 151 -0.26 5.99 22.37
N ASP A 152 0.21 6.61 21.32
CA ASP A 152 1.14 7.74 21.33
C ASP A 152 0.77 8.75 20.24
N GLY A 153 1.53 9.84 20.14
CA GLY A 153 1.32 10.87 19.12
C GLY A 153 1.46 10.35 17.68
N PHE A 154 2.21 9.26 17.46
CA PHE A 154 2.43 8.66 16.15
C PHE A 154 1.29 7.72 15.72
N THR A 155 0.57 7.13 16.68
CA THR A 155 -0.54 6.21 16.39
C THR A 155 -1.57 6.83 15.44
N GLY A 156 -1.94 8.09 15.69
CA GLY A 156 -2.87 8.82 14.82
C GLY A 156 -2.30 9.08 13.41
N LEU A 157 -1.01 9.37 13.29
CA LEU A 157 -0.33 9.59 12.01
C LEU A 157 -0.26 8.29 11.19
N CYS A 158 0.02 7.16 11.84
CA CYS A 158 0.00 5.86 11.20
C CYS A 158 -1.38 5.51 10.63
N TYR A 159 -2.45 5.71 11.40
CA TYR A 159 -3.82 5.47 10.92
C TYR A 159 -4.22 6.45 9.81
N LEU A 160 -3.75 7.69 9.86
CA LEU A 160 -3.96 8.66 8.78
C LEU A 160 -3.25 8.23 7.49
N ALA A 161 -2.01 7.75 7.57
CA ALA A 161 -1.27 7.22 6.42
C ALA A 161 -1.97 5.99 5.83
N ALA A 162 -2.42 5.05 6.67
CA ALA A 162 -3.17 3.86 6.25
C ALA A 162 -4.50 4.25 5.57
N GLN A 163 -5.24 5.19 6.18
CA GLN A 163 -6.47 5.73 5.62
C GLN A 163 -6.24 6.36 4.24
N THR A 164 -5.16 7.13 4.09
CA THR A 164 -4.82 7.80 2.83
C THR A 164 -4.53 6.77 1.73
N PHE A 165 -3.78 5.70 2.05
CA PHE A 165 -3.59 4.57 1.12
C PHE A 165 -4.92 3.96 0.68
N LEU A 166 -5.83 3.67 1.61
CA LEU A 166 -7.12 3.01 1.31
C LEU A 166 -7.98 3.83 0.35
N VAL A 167 -7.95 5.17 0.49
CA VAL A 167 -8.64 6.08 -0.42
C VAL A 167 -8.01 6.03 -1.80
N ASP A 168 -6.68 6.18 -1.90
CA ASP A 168 -5.95 6.18 -3.17
C ASP A 168 -6.05 4.84 -3.90
N ALA A 169 -6.05 3.72 -3.17
CA ALA A 169 -6.23 2.38 -3.72
C ALA A 169 -7.63 2.18 -4.33
N CYS A 170 -8.68 2.73 -3.72
CA CYS A 170 -10.03 2.71 -4.28
C CYS A 170 -10.18 3.63 -5.50
N THR A 171 -9.45 4.75 -5.55
CA THR A 171 -9.36 5.59 -6.75
C THR A 171 -8.72 4.81 -7.90
N LEU A 172 -7.61 4.11 -7.66
CA LEU A 172 -6.98 3.24 -8.66
C LEU A 172 -7.93 2.18 -9.18
N ARG A 173 -8.63 1.48 -8.27
CA ARG A 173 -9.68 0.50 -8.64
C ARG A 173 -10.68 1.12 -9.61
N ASP A 174 -11.22 2.29 -9.30
CA ASP A 174 -12.26 2.89 -10.12
C ASP A 174 -11.73 3.34 -11.50
N TYR A 175 -10.46 3.77 -11.60
CA TYR A 175 -9.79 4.00 -12.89
C TYR A 175 -9.58 2.71 -13.71
N LEU A 176 -9.21 1.61 -13.06
CA LEU A 176 -9.11 0.29 -13.73
C LEU A 176 -10.46 -0.18 -14.26
N ILE A 177 -11.54 0.08 -13.52
CA ILE A 177 -12.93 -0.21 -13.96
C ILE A 177 -13.32 0.66 -15.15
N GLU A 178 -12.98 1.94 -15.12
CA GLU A 178 -13.23 2.86 -16.23
C GLU A 178 -12.50 2.41 -17.49
N PHE A 179 -11.23 2.01 -17.37
CA PHE A 179 -10.47 1.44 -18.48
C PHE A 179 -11.15 0.19 -19.04
N TYR A 180 -11.45 -0.79 -18.18
CA TYR A 180 -12.11 -2.02 -18.60
C TYR A 180 -13.40 -1.73 -19.38
N TRP A 181 -14.22 -0.81 -18.87
CA TRP A 181 -15.46 -0.42 -19.51
C TRP A 181 -15.23 0.30 -20.84
N HIS A 182 -14.19 1.12 -20.94
CA HIS A 182 -13.82 1.80 -22.17
C HIS A 182 -13.44 0.83 -23.29
N VAL A 183 -12.71 -0.26 -22.96
CA VAL A 183 -12.26 -1.25 -23.95
C VAL A 183 -13.26 -2.39 -24.20
N LYS A 184 -14.15 -2.68 -23.24
CA LYS A 184 -15.23 -3.69 -23.34
C LYS A 184 -16.61 -3.10 -23.01
N PRO A 185 -17.09 -2.09 -23.75
CA PRO A 185 -18.40 -1.51 -23.48
C PRO A 185 -19.52 -2.49 -23.89
N THR A 186 -20.49 -2.70 -23.01
CA THR A 186 -21.72 -3.48 -23.32
C THR A 186 -22.97 -2.61 -23.42
N GLY A 187 -22.80 -1.29 -23.55
CA GLY A 187 -23.90 -0.33 -23.73
C GLY A 187 -23.42 1.13 -23.75
N ALA A 188 -24.36 2.06 -23.89
CA ALA A 188 -24.06 3.50 -24.01
C ALA A 188 -23.76 4.22 -22.68
N LYS A 189 -23.92 3.55 -21.54
CA LYS A 189 -23.69 4.15 -20.22
C LYS A 189 -22.20 4.41 -20.00
N ASN A 190 -21.83 5.53 -19.41
CA ASN A 190 -20.46 5.74 -18.92
C ASN A 190 -20.31 5.13 -17.52
N ILE A 191 -19.49 4.10 -17.37
CA ILE A 191 -19.22 3.44 -16.08
C ILE A 191 -17.78 3.77 -15.66
N THR A 192 -17.65 4.40 -14.48
CA THR A 192 -16.38 4.88 -13.93
C THR A 192 -16.10 4.41 -12.51
N SER A 193 -16.95 3.53 -11.96
CA SER A 193 -16.80 3.02 -10.59
C SER A 193 -17.27 1.59 -10.49
N ILE A 194 -16.67 0.83 -9.57
CA ILE A 194 -17.01 -0.59 -9.41
C ILE A 194 -18.47 -0.79 -9.00
N GLY A 195 -19.01 0.06 -8.13
CA GLY A 195 -20.41 -0.05 -7.70
C GLY A 195 -21.39 0.16 -8.87
N SER A 196 -21.05 1.06 -9.81
CA SER A 196 -21.86 1.28 -11.01
C SER A 196 -21.77 0.11 -12.00
N LEU A 197 -20.60 -0.54 -12.06
CA LEU A 197 -20.38 -1.73 -12.89
C LEU A 197 -21.15 -2.94 -12.35
N LEU A 198 -21.03 -3.24 -11.05
CA LEU A 198 -21.73 -4.37 -10.44
C LEU A 198 -23.26 -4.22 -10.58
N LYS A 199 -23.79 -3.01 -10.37
CA LYS A 199 -25.22 -2.71 -10.58
C LYS A 199 -25.66 -2.90 -12.04
N HIS A 200 -24.77 -2.65 -13.00
CA HIS A 200 -25.05 -2.93 -14.42
C HIS A 200 -25.09 -4.44 -14.67
N TRP A 201 -24.14 -5.17 -14.08
CA TRP A 201 -24.01 -6.62 -14.21
C TRP A 201 -25.09 -7.44 -13.48
N GLU A 202 -25.86 -6.85 -12.57
CA GLU A 202 -27.08 -7.47 -12.05
C GLU A 202 -28.08 -7.82 -13.17
N LYS A 203 -28.10 -7.02 -14.25
CA LYS A 203 -29.00 -7.21 -15.40
C LYS A 203 -28.29 -7.81 -16.60
N THR A 204 -27.00 -7.52 -16.75
CA THR A 204 -26.21 -7.95 -17.91
C THR A 204 -24.85 -8.46 -17.43
N PRO A 205 -24.78 -9.69 -16.89
CA PRO A 205 -23.53 -10.26 -16.40
C PRO A 205 -22.44 -10.26 -17.48
N PRO A 206 -21.16 -10.13 -17.09
CA PRO A 206 -20.06 -10.22 -18.03
C PRO A 206 -19.91 -11.66 -18.55
N LEU A 207 -19.47 -11.79 -19.80
CA LEU A 207 -19.18 -13.09 -20.42
C LEU A 207 -17.69 -13.28 -20.71
N ASP A 208 -16.93 -12.19 -20.81
CA ASP A 208 -15.49 -12.27 -21.05
C ASP A 208 -14.72 -12.63 -19.75
N PRO A 209 -13.56 -13.28 -19.86
CA PRO A 209 -12.80 -13.74 -18.70
C PRO A 209 -12.42 -12.63 -17.71
N HIS A 210 -12.09 -11.43 -18.19
CA HIS A 210 -11.71 -10.32 -17.31
C HIS A 210 -12.92 -9.80 -16.54
N GLY A 211 -14.06 -9.63 -17.20
CA GLY A 211 -15.32 -9.24 -16.56
C GLY A 211 -15.76 -10.25 -15.50
N VAL A 212 -15.72 -11.55 -15.80
CA VAL A 212 -16.01 -12.63 -14.84
C VAL A 212 -15.07 -12.55 -13.65
N LYS A 213 -13.76 -12.33 -13.88
CA LYS A 213 -12.79 -12.19 -12.79
C LYS A 213 -13.05 -10.97 -11.91
N ILE A 214 -13.43 -9.83 -12.50
CA ILE A 214 -13.80 -8.62 -11.75
C ILE A 214 -15.02 -8.90 -10.88
N GLN A 215 -16.04 -9.58 -11.41
CA GLN A 215 -17.23 -9.96 -10.64
C GLN A 215 -16.87 -10.89 -9.47
N GLU A 216 -15.99 -11.86 -9.69
CA GLU A 216 -15.47 -12.77 -8.66
C GLU A 216 -14.78 -11.99 -7.54
N ILE A 217 -13.73 -11.22 -7.84
CA ILE A 217 -12.93 -10.53 -6.82
C ILE A 217 -13.69 -9.43 -6.08
N SER A 218 -14.79 -8.94 -6.66
CA SER A 218 -15.68 -7.93 -6.07
C SER A 218 -16.89 -8.52 -5.34
N SER A 219 -17.04 -9.85 -5.35
CA SER A 219 -18.12 -10.52 -4.61
C SER A 219 -17.92 -10.35 -3.10
N GLN A 220 -19.03 -10.42 -2.34
CA GLN A 220 -19.02 -10.19 -0.90
C GLN A 220 -17.95 -11.03 -0.19
N GLY A 221 -17.13 -10.36 0.64
CA GLY A 221 -16.05 -11.00 1.39
C GLY A 221 -14.75 -11.25 0.61
N ASN A 222 -14.73 -11.03 -0.71
CA ASN A 222 -13.49 -11.04 -1.47
C ASN A 222 -12.70 -9.74 -1.30
N TRP A 223 -11.43 -9.76 -1.68
CA TRP A 223 -10.49 -8.70 -1.31
C TRP A 223 -10.87 -7.31 -1.85
N LEU A 224 -11.49 -7.22 -3.03
CA LEU A 224 -11.88 -5.94 -3.63
C LEU A 224 -13.14 -5.36 -2.97
N ASP A 225 -14.05 -6.24 -2.52
CA ASP A 225 -15.19 -5.89 -1.67
C ASP A 225 -14.74 -5.38 -0.30
N ILE A 226 -13.79 -6.08 0.34
CA ILE A 226 -13.20 -5.66 1.63
C ILE A 226 -12.54 -4.29 1.49
N LEU A 227 -11.74 -4.07 0.44
CA LEU A 227 -11.11 -2.78 0.16
C LEU A 227 -12.17 -1.67 0.00
N GLY A 228 -13.24 -1.95 -0.75
CA GLY A 228 -14.38 -1.03 -0.90
C GLY A 228 -15.10 -0.74 0.42
N SER A 229 -15.22 -1.74 1.28
CA SER A 229 -15.83 -1.61 2.61
C SER A 229 -15.01 -0.70 3.53
N TYR A 230 -13.68 -0.80 3.54
CA TYR A 230 -12.82 0.14 4.27
C TYR A 230 -12.98 1.57 3.79
N ARG A 231 -12.93 1.82 2.48
CA ARG A 231 -13.15 3.17 1.92
C ARG A 231 -14.53 3.70 2.30
N ASN A 232 -15.56 2.86 2.26
CA ASN A 232 -16.91 3.28 2.62
C ASN A 232 -17.06 3.59 4.11
N LEU A 233 -16.40 2.85 4.99
CA LEU A 233 -16.33 3.15 6.42
C LEU A 233 -15.68 4.53 6.64
N ILE A 234 -14.51 4.73 6.04
CA ILE A 234 -13.69 5.93 6.21
C ILE A 234 -14.38 7.20 5.69
N ILE A 235 -14.92 7.13 4.47
CA ILE A 235 -15.46 8.30 3.79
C ILE A 235 -16.85 8.66 4.32
N HIS A 236 -17.66 7.67 4.70
CA HIS A 236 -19.08 7.89 4.98
C HIS A 236 -19.47 7.72 6.45
N ALA A 237 -18.59 7.22 7.31
CA ALA A 237 -18.97 6.92 8.70
C ALA A 237 -18.02 7.51 9.75
N ALA A 238 -16.70 7.33 9.63
CA ALA A 238 -15.72 7.89 10.56
C ALA A 238 -14.26 7.66 10.09
N PRO A 239 -13.31 8.51 10.51
CA PRO A 239 -11.88 8.26 10.34
C PRO A 239 -11.46 6.89 10.89
N LEU A 240 -10.48 6.24 10.26
CA LEU A 240 -10.08 4.87 10.60
C LEU A 240 -9.71 4.70 12.08
N ALA A 241 -8.99 5.68 12.64
CA ALA A 241 -8.56 5.69 14.04
C ALA A 241 -9.72 5.70 15.05
N THR A 242 -10.90 6.17 14.66
CA THR A 242 -12.08 6.32 15.52
C THR A 242 -13.32 5.60 14.98
N ALA A 243 -13.13 4.76 13.95
CA ALA A 243 -14.24 4.15 13.23
C ALA A 243 -15.01 3.13 14.08
N GLY A 244 -14.36 2.52 15.07
CA GLY A 244 -15.00 1.53 15.91
C GLY A 244 -14.42 1.51 17.32
N ALA A 245 -13.83 0.38 17.65
CA ALA A 245 -13.04 0.24 18.85
C ALA A 245 -11.78 1.12 18.79
N THR A 246 -11.27 1.61 19.93
CA THR A 246 -9.95 2.28 19.90
C THR A 246 -8.91 1.25 19.47
N LEU A 247 -8.29 1.52 18.32
CA LEU A 247 -7.29 0.66 17.74
C LEU A 247 -5.92 1.08 18.31
N TYR A 248 -5.46 0.34 19.32
CA TYR A 248 -4.13 0.55 19.88
C TYR A 248 -3.09 -0.05 18.95
N ALA A 249 -1.96 0.63 18.82
CA ALA A 249 -0.77 -0.02 18.27
C ALA A 249 -0.32 -1.14 19.22
N ILE A 250 0.30 -2.17 18.66
CA ILE A 250 0.76 -3.35 19.39
C ILE A 250 2.25 -3.45 19.16
N THR A 251 3.02 -3.54 20.24
CA THR A 251 4.44 -3.89 20.17
C THR A 251 4.59 -5.40 20.07
N GLY A 252 5.62 -5.85 19.38
CA GLY A 252 5.95 -7.27 19.31
C GLY A 252 7.44 -7.47 19.11
N THR A 253 7.86 -8.74 19.15
CA THR A 253 9.24 -9.12 18.87
C THR A 253 9.29 -10.19 17.80
N VAL A 254 10.23 -10.08 16.87
CA VAL A 254 10.53 -11.11 15.89
C VAL A 254 11.89 -11.69 16.20
N GLN A 255 11.97 -13.02 16.31
CA GLN A 255 13.23 -13.72 16.49
C GLN A 255 13.87 -13.95 15.12
N LEU A 256 15.07 -13.42 14.93
CA LEU A 256 15.89 -13.68 13.77
C LEU A 256 16.48 -15.09 13.80
N SER A 257 16.92 -15.58 12.64
CA SER A 257 17.58 -16.89 12.50
C SER A 257 18.87 -17.03 13.34
N ASN A 258 19.52 -15.91 13.68
CA ASN A 258 20.69 -15.85 14.56
C ASN A 258 20.34 -15.68 16.05
N SER A 259 19.08 -15.91 16.45
CA SER A 259 18.59 -15.79 17.83
C SER A 259 18.57 -14.35 18.42
N VAL A 260 18.76 -13.32 17.59
CA VAL A 260 18.53 -11.92 17.99
C VAL A 260 17.04 -11.60 17.92
N TYR A 261 16.52 -10.82 18.88
CA TYR A 261 15.15 -10.34 18.86
C TYR A 261 15.10 -8.89 18.36
N LEU A 262 14.28 -8.63 17.34
CA LEU A 262 14.01 -7.28 16.87
C LEU A 262 12.65 -6.81 17.36
N PRO A 263 12.54 -5.56 17.82
CA PRO A 263 11.26 -4.96 18.15
C PRO A 263 10.52 -4.57 16.86
N PHE A 264 9.19 -4.70 16.89
CA PHE A 264 8.33 -4.20 15.84
C PHE A 264 7.06 -3.58 16.41
N VAL A 265 6.38 -2.77 15.61
CA VAL A 265 5.02 -2.29 15.89
C VAL A 265 4.03 -2.81 14.85
N LYS A 266 2.80 -3.07 15.29
CA LYS A 266 1.69 -3.50 14.46
C LYS A 266 0.52 -2.53 14.67
N LEU A 267 -0.12 -2.14 13.58
CA LEU A 267 -1.34 -1.33 13.62
C LEU A 267 -2.52 -2.14 13.11
N PRO A 268 -3.38 -2.65 14.02
CA PRO A 268 -4.51 -3.48 13.64
C PRO A 268 -5.55 -2.69 12.84
N LEU A 269 -6.09 -3.32 11.80
CA LEU A 269 -7.28 -2.86 11.09
C LEU A 269 -8.57 -3.48 11.68
N PRO A 270 -9.72 -2.78 11.60
CA PRO A 270 -11.02 -3.37 11.92
C PRO A 270 -11.30 -4.65 11.11
N SER A 271 -11.68 -5.73 11.78
CA SER A 271 -11.91 -7.04 11.17
C SER A 271 -13.08 -7.07 10.17
N ASP A 272 -14.13 -6.28 10.42
CA ASP A 272 -15.32 -6.19 9.57
C ASP A 272 -15.73 -4.72 9.34
N PRO A 273 -15.14 -4.03 8.35
CA PRO A 273 -15.45 -2.64 8.06
C PRO A 273 -16.89 -2.44 7.55
N GLY A 274 -17.49 -3.45 6.91
CA GLY A 274 -18.84 -3.39 6.37
C GLY A 274 -19.89 -3.37 7.48
N LYS A 275 -19.79 -4.31 8.42
CA LYS A 275 -20.63 -4.34 9.62
C LYS A 275 -20.45 -3.09 10.46
N LEU A 276 -19.20 -2.66 10.68
CA LEU A 276 -18.92 -1.46 11.48
C LEU A 276 -19.58 -0.21 10.90
N LYS A 277 -19.53 -0.04 9.58
CA LYS A 277 -20.24 1.04 8.90
C LYS A 277 -21.76 0.91 9.10
N ALA A 278 -22.32 -0.28 8.89
CA ALA A 278 -23.76 -0.52 9.04
C ALA A 278 -24.25 -0.25 10.47
N ASP A 279 -23.50 -0.67 11.48
CA ASP A 279 -23.81 -0.40 12.89
C ASP A 279 -23.80 1.10 13.19
N ARG A 280 -22.84 1.86 12.61
CA ARG A 280 -22.80 3.32 12.74
C ARG A 280 -23.97 4.01 12.07
N THR A 281 -24.27 3.64 10.83
CA THR A 281 -25.37 4.25 10.07
C THR A 281 -26.74 3.94 10.69
N SER A 282 -26.93 2.74 11.25
CA SER A 282 -28.20 2.32 11.85
C SER A 282 -28.43 2.82 13.28
N GLY A 283 -27.46 3.48 13.89
CA GLY A 283 -27.54 3.92 15.28
C GLY A 283 -27.14 2.86 16.32
N LYS A 284 -27.06 1.58 15.94
CA LYS A 284 -26.62 0.47 16.83
C LYS A 284 -25.24 0.70 17.45
N HIS A 285 -24.38 1.43 16.74
CA HIS A 285 -23.08 1.85 17.25
C HIS A 285 -23.18 2.85 18.42
N PHE A 286 -24.33 3.47 18.66
CA PHE A 286 -24.55 4.41 19.76
C PHE A 286 -25.44 3.83 20.87
N ASP A 287 -26.06 2.67 20.64
CA ASP A 287 -26.86 1.91 21.61
C ASP A 287 -25.96 1.25 22.68
N ASP A 288 -25.22 2.04 23.46
CA ASP A 288 -24.50 1.62 24.65
C ASP A 288 -24.99 2.41 25.87
N PRO A 289 -25.99 1.87 26.59
CA PRO A 289 -26.62 2.56 27.70
C PRO A 289 -25.67 2.83 28.87
N SER A 290 -24.50 2.18 28.90
CA SER A 290 -23.49 2.35 29.94
C SER A 290 -22.36 3.32 29.56
N LEU A 291 -22.40 3.89 28.34
CA LEU A 291 -21.30 4.65 27.75
C LEU A 291 -19.95 3.94 27.87
N ARG A 292 -19.93 2.60 27.96
CA ARG A 292 -18.69 1.81 28.04
C ARG A 292 -17.76 2.11 26.87
N ARG A 293 -18.33 2.42 25.70
CA ARG A 293 -17.60 2.92 24.52
C ARG A 293 -16.85 4.22 24.79
N ALA A 294 -17.49 5.20 25.43
CA ALA A 294 -16.87 6.48 25.77
C ALA A 294 -15.99 6.41 27.03
N ARG A 295 -16.28 5.50 27.98
CA ARG A 295 -15.63 5.41 29.29
C ARG A 295 -14.41 4.47 29.32
N PHE A 296 -14.43 3.40 28.52
CA PHE A 296 -13.35 2.39 28.48
C PHE A 296 -12.68 2.31 27.10
N HIS A 297 -12.74 3.37 26.31
CA HIS A 297 -12.13 3.47 24.98
C HIS A 297 -12.59 2.40 23.97
N ASN A 298 -13.66 1.65 24.22
CA ASN A 298 -14.15 0.61 23.31
C ASN A 298 -12.98 -0.26 22.78
N ILE A 299 -12.10 -0.81 23.61
CA ILE A 299 -10.85 -1.40 23.10
C ILE A 299 -11.12 -2.76 22.46
N ILE A 300 -10.52 -3.05 21.29
CA ILE A 300 -10.49 -4.42 20.74
C ILE A 300 -9.86 -5.39 21.77
N GLY A 301 -10.38 -6.60 21.89
CA GLY A 301 -9.81 -7.60 22.81
C GLY A 301 -8.34 -7.87 22.49
N SER A 302 -7.48 -8.17 23.47
CA SER A 302 -6.04 -8.40 23.22
C SER A 302 -5.79 -9.50 22.19
N THR A 303 -6.51 -10.62 22.29
CA THR A 303 -6.43 -11.73 21.33
C THR A 303 -6.88 -11.33 19.93
N GLU A 304 -7.93 -10.51 19.83
CA GLU A 304 -8.44 -9.98 18.56
C GLU A 304 -7.46 -8.98 17.92
N ALA A 305 -6.82 -8.15 18.73
CA ALA A 305 -5.82 -7.19 18.28
C ALA A 305 -4.58 -7.89 17.68
N VAL A 306 -4.13 -8.95 18.35
CA VAL A 306 -2.98 -9.75 17.89
C VAL A 306 -3.30 -10.51 16.60
N SER A 307 -4.54 -10.99 16.42
CA SER A 307 -4.95 -11.71 15.19
C SER A 307 -5.41 -10.81 14.05
N ALA A 308 -5.72 -9.52 14.33
CA ALA A 308 -6.17 -8.57 13.32
C ALA A 308 -5.14 -8.37 12.20
N LEU A 309 -5.60 -7.94 11.02
CA LEU A 309 -4.71 -7.59 9.91
C LEU A 309 -3.85 -6.38 10.30
N ASP A 310 -2.55 -6.44 10.00
CA ASP A 310 -1.67 -5.28 10.11
C ASP A 310 -1.87 -4.33 8.92
N SER A 311 -1.94 -3.03 9.19
CA SER A 311 -2.24 -2.01 8.19
C SER A 311 -1.19 -1.93 7.08
N LEU A 312 0.10 -2.03 7.41
CA LEU A 312 1.19 -1.93 6.44
C LEU A 312 1.26 -3.17 5.56
N THR A 313 1.20 -4.36 6.15
CA THR A 313 1.15 -5.62 5.39
C THR A 313 -0.09 -5.70 4.51
N TYR A 314 -1.27 -5.27 5.02
CA TYR A 314 -2.49 -5.19 4.23
C TYR A 314 -2.34 -4.23 3.04
N ALA A 315 -1.79 -3.03 3.28
CA ALA A 315 -1.57 -2.05 2.22
C ALA A 315 -0.63 -2.58 1.12
N ASN A 316 0.49 -3.17 1.50
CA ASN A 316 1.43 -3.76 0.54
C ASN A 316 0.78 -4.89 -0.28
N SER A 317 0.04 -5.80 0.38
CA SER A 317 -0.67 -6.88 -0.31
C SER A 317 -1.76 -6.38 -1.25
N CYS A 318 -2.52 -5.35 -0.84
CA CYS A 318 -3.52 -4.72 -1.68
C CYS A 318 -2.90 -4.06 -2.92
N LEU A 319 -1.77 -3.37 -2.76
CA LEU A 319 -1.05 -2.77 -3.87
C LEU A 319 -0.54 -3.81 -4.86
N GLU A 320 0.00 -4.93 -4.38
CA GLU A 320 0.39 -6.05 -5.25
C GLU A 320 -0.81 -6.58 -6.04
N LYS A 321 -1.94 -6.86 -5.38
CA LYS A 321 -3.17 -7.35 -6.05
C LYS A 321 -3.70 -6.36 -7.08
N LEU A 322 -3.69 -5.07 -6.77
CA LEU A 322 -4.08 -4.02 -7.72
C LEU A 322 -3.12 -3.95 -8.92
N SER A 323 -1.82 -4.15 -8.69
CA SER A 323 -0.80 -4.15 -9.76
C SER A 323 -0.94 -5.38 -10.66
N ILE A 324 -1.21 -6.57 -10.09
CA ILE A 324 -1.51 -7.78 -10.86
C ILE A 324 -2.76 -7.57 -11.71
N TRP A 325 -3.81 -6.97 -11.14
CA TRP A 325 -5.03 -6.70 -11.88
C TRP A 325 -4.82 -5.64 -12.98
N ALA A 326 -4.03 -4.59 -12.71
CA ALA A 326 -3.63 -3.60 -13.69
C ALA A 326 -2.85 -4.24 -14.86
N ALA A 327 -1.92 -5.16 -14.58
CA ALA A 327 -1.20 -5.92 -15.60
C ALA A 327 -2.15 -6.75 -16.47
N SER A 328 -3.08 -7.47 -15.84
CA SER A 328 -4.09 -8.26 -16.57
C SER A 328 -5.00 -7.40 -17.44
N LEU A 329 -5.39 -6.21 -16.98
CA LEU A 329 -6.22 -5.32 -17.79
C LEU A 329 -5.44 -4.65 -18.93
N ALA A 330 -4.15 -4.37 -18.76
CA ALA A 330 -3.30 -3.81 -19.81
C ALA A 330 -3.30 -4.66 -21.09
N GLU A 331 -3.48 -5.99 -20.97
CA GLU A 331 -3.61 -6.92 -22.11
C GLU A 331 -4.82 -6.61 -23.02
N LEU A 332 -5.83 -5.90 -22.50
CA LEU A 332 -7.00 -5.48 -23.26
C LEU A 332 -6.80 -4.16 -24.03
N SER A 333 -5.63 -3.52 -23.89
CA SER A 333 -5.35 -2.25 -24.56
C SER A 333 -5.50 -2.39 -26.09
N PRO A 334 -6.28 -1.51 -26.75
CA PRO A 334 -6.42 -1.53 -28.21
C PRO A 334 -5.21 -0.90 -28.93
N VAL A 335 -4.28 -0.31 -28.18
CA VAL A 335 -3.04 0.29 -28.69
C VAL A 335 -1.85 -0.44 -28.08
N GLU A 336 -0.77 -0.54 -28.86
CA GLU A 336 0.50 -1.03 -28.36
C GLU A 336 1.09 -0.03 -27.36
N ALA A 337 1.76 -0.56 -26.34
CA ALA A 337 2.51 0.26 -25.39
C ALA A 337 3.79 0.76 -26.07
N GLU A 338 3.95 2.08 -26.20
CA GLU A 338 5.09 2.70 -26.86
C GLU A 338 5.94 3.48 -25.86
N ILE A 339 7.27 3.30 -25.90
CA ILE A 339 8.19 4.03 -25.04
C ILE A 339 8.21 5.51 -25.49
N PRO A 340 7.92 6.48 -24.59
CA PRO A 340 8.00 7.89 -24.93
C PRO A 340 9.42 8.28 -25.33
N VAL A 341 9.60 8.71 -26.57
CA VAL A 341 10.85 9.32 -27.03
C VAL A 341 10.69 10.84 -26.94
N ILE A 342 11.41 11.46 -26.01
CA ILE A 342 11.46 12.92 -25.93
C ILE A 342 12.30 13.42 -27.10
N VAL A 343 11.64 13.89 -28.16
CA VAL A 343 12.28 14.61 -29.26
C VAL A 343 12.21 16.10 -28.92
N PRO A 344 13.34 16.78 -28.66
CA PRO A 344 13.33 18.21 -28.39
C PRO A 344 12.72 18.95 -29.57
N ILE A 345 11.76 19.84 -29.32
CA ILE A 345 11.34 20.79 -30.34
C ILE A 345 12.52 21.75 -30.53
N ALA A 346 12.95 21.93 -31.78
CA ALA A 346 14.08 22.81 -32.07
C ALA A 346 13.84 24.20 -31.47
N GLY A 347 14.74 24.63 -30.57
CA GLY A 347 14.66 25.91 -29.86
C GLY A 347 13.88 25.92 -28.53
N SER A 348 13.27 24.80 -28.11
CA SER A 348 12.44 24.75 -26.88
C SER A 348 13.18 24.30 -25.62
N LEU A 349 14.34 23.64 -25.76
CA LEU A 349 15.16 23.16 -24.64
C LEU A 349 16.48 23.94 -24.60
N LYS A 350 16.58 24.91 -23.69
CA LYS A 350 17.87 25.43 -23.24
C LYS A 350 18.32 24.58 -22.07
N ILE A 351 19.28 23.68 -22.32
CA ILE A 351 20.00 23.02 -21.23
C ILE A 351 20.97 24.07 -20.69
N THR A 352 20.71 24.56 -19.48
CA THR A 352 21.64 25.42 -18.72
C THR A 352 22.48 24.57 -17.79
#